data_AF-A0AAT9HUK9-F1
#
_entry.id   AF-A0AAT9HUK9-F1
#
_cell.length_a   1.000
_cell.length_b   1.000
_cell.length_c   1.000
_cell.angle_alpha   90.00
_cell.angle_beta   90.00
_cell.angle_gamma   90.00
#
_symmetry.space_group_name_H-M   'P 1'
#
loop_
_entity.id
_entity.type
_entity.pdbx_description
1 polymer ?
#
loop_
_entity_poly.entity_id
_entity_poly.type
_entity_poly.pdbx_seq_one_letter_code
_entity_poly.pdbx_strand_id
1 'polypeptide(L)'
;MVAAPSGVGEMRYRLLETVAEYAGERLDESGRRVEAERAHLTYFRELARTTEPLLRGPGQVDAIALLEREYENVRTALRHALALRDEQEALLITLSLVWYWQMRDLRIEARNWCSEVMALAPDPFTEPIRPAVPLWERCTDAPPR
;
A
#
# COMPACT_ATOMS: atom_id res chain seq x y z
N MET A 1 23.47 8.91 4.50
CA MET A 1 22.54 8.05 5.26
C MET A 1 22.37 8.70 6.63
N VAL A 2 21.16 9.07 7.03
CA VAL A 2 20.90 9.64 8.35
C VAL A 2 20.24 8.56 9.19
N ALA A 3 20.87 8.21 10.31
CA ALA A 3 20.27 7.35 11.32
C ALA A 3 19.28 8.17 12.14
N ALA A 4 18.02 7.78 12.15
CA ALA A 4 17.02 8.32 13.07
C ALA A 4 16.66 7.23 14.09
N PRO A 5 16.69 7.52 15.39
CA PRO A 5 16.19 6.56 16.37
C PRO A 5 14.70 6.31 16.10
N SER A 6 14.34 5.08 15.77
CA SER A 6 12.99 4.57 16.00
C SER A 6 13.00 3.75 17.29
N GLY A 7 11.85 3.63 17.94
CA GLY A 7 11.72 3.02 19.27
C GLY A 7 12.46 1.69 19.46
N VAL A 8 12.79 1.42 20.74
CA VAL A 8 13.58 0.32 21.32
C VAL A 8 14.05 -0.74 20.31
N GLY A 9 15.23 -0.54 19.74
CA GLY A 9 16.04 -1.59 19.09
C GLY A 9 16.16 -1.53 17.56
N GLU A 10 15.35 -0.73 16.85
CA GLU A 10 15.44 -0.62 15.39
C GLU A 10 16.12 0.66 14.93
N MET A 11 17.30 0.52 14.29
CA MET A 11 17.98 1.62 13.62
C MET A 11 17.35 1.86 12.24
N ARG A 12 16.73 3.01 12.03
CA ARG A 12 16.26 3.42 10.70
C ARG A 12 17.30 4.24 9.99
N TYR A 13 17.47 3.89 8.72
CA TYR A 13 18.31 4.65 7.83
C TYR A 13 17.44 5.37 6.81
N ARG A 14 17.48 6.70 6.82
CA ARG A 14 16.99 7.49 5.69
C ARG A 14 18.15 7.73 4.75
N LEU A 15 17.99 7.43 3.47
CA LEU A 15 18.95 7.86 2.47
C LEU A 15 18.94 9.39 2.40
N LEU A 16 20.12 9.98 2.22
CA LEU A 16 20.21 11.37 1.82
C LEU A 16 19.72 11.45 0.36
N GLU A 17 19.11 12.56 -0.01
CA GLU A 17 18.54 12.80 -1.35
C GLU A 17 19.53 12.41 -2.47
N THR A 18 20.79 12.85 -2.35
CA THR A 18 21.86 12.52 -3.30
C THR A 18 22.21 11.02 -3.40
N VAL A 19 22.07 10.28 -2.29
CA VAL A 19 22.30 8.83 -2.30
C VAL A 19 21.10 8.12 -2.90
N ALA A 20 19.89 8.65 -2.72
CA ALA A 20 18.68 8.10 -3.32
C ALA A 20 18.68 8.29 -4.84
N GLU A 21 19.12 9.45 -5.32
CA GLU A 21 19.33 9.71 -6.75
C GLU A 21 20.36 8.74 -7.33
N TYR A 22 21.54 8.63 -6.70
CA TYR A 22 22.57 7.70 -7.16
C TYR A 22 22.13 6.23 -7.14
N ALA A 23 21.38 5.81 -6.12
CA ALA A 23 20.82 4.46 -6.07
C ALA A 23 19.78 4.23 -7.16
N GLY A 24 18.98 5.25 -7.49
CA GLY A 24 18.05 5.25 -8.62
C GLY A 24 18.77 5.09 -9.96
N GLU A 25 19.79 5.91 -10.21
CA GLU A 25 20.60 5.84 -11.43
C GLU A 25 21.27 4.46 -11.59
N ARG A 26 21.85 3.91 -10.51
CA ARG A 26 22.46 2.57 -10.54
C ARG A 26 21.43 1.47 -10.75
N LEU A 27 20.21 1.61 -10.20
CA LEU A 27 19.12 0.65 -10.43
C LEU A 27 18.66 0.67 -11.89
N ASP A 28 18.57 1.86 -12.48
CA ASP A 28 18.25 2.05 -13.90
C ASP A 28 19.31 1.42 -14.80
N GLU A 29 20.59 1.69 -14.52
CA GLU A 29 21.72 1.10 -15.26
C GLU A 29 21.79 -0.42 -15.14
N SER A 30 21.34 -0.99 -14.02
CA SER A 30 21.30 -2.45 -13.84
C SER A 30 20.20 -3.14 -14.64
N GLY A 31 19.20 -2.39 -15.15
CA GLY A 31 18.01 -2.92 -15.81
C GLY A 31 17.02 -3.64 -14.87
N ARG A 32 17.26 -3.63 -13.55
CA ARG A 32 16.48 -4.38 -12.56
C ARG A 32 15.35 -3.58 -11.91
N ARG A 33 15.10 -2.37 -12.42
CA ARG A 33 14.07 -1.46 -11.88
C ARG A 33 12.72 -2.11 -11.74
N VAL A 34 12.24 -2.75 -12.82
CA VAL A 34 10.92 -3.39 -12.83
C VAL A 34 10.81 -4.50 -11.78
N GLU A 35 11.88 -5.29 -11.60
CA GLU A 35 11.92 -6.33 -10.56
C GLU A 35 11.87 -5.74 -9.15
N ALA A 36 12.64 -4.67 -8.91
CA ALA A 36 12.71 -4.00 -7.62
C ALA A 36 11.39 -3.31 -7.26
N GLU A 37 10.77 -2.61 -8.21
CA GLU A 37 9.47 -1.96 -8.02
C GLU A 37 8.36 -2.99 -7.78
N ARG A 38 8.38 -4.13 -8.50
CA ARG A 38 7.45 -5.25 -8.24
C ARG A 38 7.68 -5.87 -6.86
N ALA A 39 8.93 -6.07 -6.45
CA ALA A 39 9.23 -6.58 -5.11
C ALA A 39 8.77 -5.62 -4.01
N HIS A 40 8.99 -4.32 -4.18
CA HIS A 40 8.50 -3.25 -3.28
C HIS A 40 6.98 -3.28 -3.18
N LEU A 41 6.29 -3.32 -4.33
CA LEU A 41 4.83 -3.41 -4.39
C LEU A 41 4.33 -4.62 -3.60
N THR A 42 4.82 -5.82 -3.91
CA THR A 42 4.38 -7.05 -3.25
C THR A 42 4.63 -7.00 -1.74
N TYR A 43 5.81 -6.54 -1.31
CA TYR A 43 6.15 -6.47 0.11
C TYR A 43 5.22 -5.53 0.88
N PHE A 44 5.04 -4.29 0.40
CA PHE A 44 4.24 -3.30 1.11
C PHE A 44 2.74 -3.56 1.01
N ARG A 45 2.27 -4.22 -0.06
CA ARG A 45 0.92 -4.78 -0.12
C ARG A 45 0.71 -5.83 0.96
N GLU A 46 1.63 -6.78 1.10
CA GLU A 46 1.50 -7.82 2.14
C GLU A 46 1.61 -7.24 3.56
N LEU A 47 2.48 -6.25 3.77
CA LEU A 47 2.57 -5.53 5.04
C LEU A 47 1.22 -4.89 5.40
N ALA A 48 0.60 -4.16 4.47
CA ALA A 48 -0.70 -3.53 4.71
C ALA A 48 -1.79 -4.60 4.98
N ARG A 49 -1.88 -5.63 4.13
CA ARG A 49 -2.89 -6.69 4.20
C ARG A 49 -2.84 -7.49 5.49
N THR A 50 -1.63 -7.82 5.96
CA THR A 50 -1.44 -8.59 7.20
C THR A 50 -1.56 -7.74 8.45
N THR A 51 -1.35 -6.42 8.35
CA THR A 51 -1.50 -5.49 9.48
C THR A 51 -2.96 -5.06 9.69
N GLU A 52 -3.78 -5.01 8.64
CA GLU A 52 -5.19 -4.57 8.71
C GLU A 52 -6.00 -5.28 9.81
N PRO A 53 -5.95 -6.62 9.96
CA PRO A 53 -6.74 -7.31 10.98
C PRO A 53 -6.30 -6.95 12.41
N LEU A 54 -5.02 -6.62 12.59
CA LEU A 54 -4.43 -6.28 13.89
C LEU A 54 -4.94 -4.94 14.42
N LEU A 55 -5.41 -4.05 13.53
CA LEU A 55 -6.00 -2.76 13.90
C LEU A 55 -7.29 -2.91 14.74
N ARG A 56 -7.93 -4.08 14.75
CA ARG A 56 -9.18 -4.32 15.50
C ARG A 56 -9.01 -5.28 16.67
N GLY A 57 -7.79 -5.44 17.16
CA GLY A 57 -7.48 -6.38 18.24
C GLY A 57 -6.43 -5.88 19.22
N PRO A 58 -5.89 -6.78 20.07
CA PRO A 58 -4.90 -6.43 21.08
C PRO A 58 -3.60 -5.81 20.52
N GLY A 59 -3.28 -6.09 19.25
CA GLY A 59 -2.11 -5.54 18.55
C GLY A 59 -2.33 -4.16 17.94
N GLN A 60 -3.44 -3.47 18.22
CA GLN A 60 -3.81 -2.22 17.55
C GLN A 60 -2.73 -1.13 17.66
N VAL A 61 -2.14 -0.93 18.84
CA VAL A 61 -1.14 0.12 19.07
C VAL A 61 0.10 -0.10 18.21
N ASP A 62 0.63 -1.33 18.20
CA ASP A 62 1.79 -1.69 17.40
C ASP A 62 1.49 -1.65 15.89
N ALA A 63 0.28 -2.08 15.49
CA ALA A 63 -0.17 -2.03 14.12
C ALA A 63 -0.28 -0.59 13.58
N ILE A 64 -0.83 0.33 14.38
CA ILE A 64 -0.88 1.75 14.03
C ILE A 64 0.52 2.34 13.92
N ALA A 65 1.41 2.03 14.88
CA ALA A 65 2.79 2.51 14.86
C ALA A 65 3.57 1.99 13.64
N LEU A 66 3.34 0.74 13.25
CA LEU A 66 3.93 0.14 12.05
C LEU A 66 3.42 0.82 10.77
N LEU A 67 2.11 1.01 10.63
CA LEU A 67 1.53 1.65 9.44
C LEU A 67 1.93 3.11 9.31
N GLU A 68 1.92 3.89 10.39
CA GLU A 68 2.36 5.29 10.36
C GLU A 68 3.80 5.45 9.88
N ARG A 69 4.63 4.50 10.29
CA ARG A 69 6.05 4.45 10.01
C ARG A 69 6.38 4.01 8.58
N GLU A 70 5.60 3.09 8.03
CA GLU A 70 5.76 2.58 6.66
C GLU A 70 4.81 3.24 5.66
N TYR A 71 4.03 4.25 6.08
CA TYR A 71 2.93 4.80 5.31
C TYR A 71 3.34 5.30 3.92
N GLU A 72 4.44 6.06 3.82
CA GLU A 72 4.92 6.56 2.53
C GLU A 72 5.43 5.45 1.60
N ASN A 73 5.94 4.34 2.16
CA ASN A 73 6.32 3.18 1.36
C ASN A 73 5.09 2.48 0.79
N VAL A 74 4.03 2.35 1.59
CA VAL A 74 2.73 1.80 1.14
C VAL A 74 2.08 2.71 0.10
N ARG A 75 2.12 4.03 0.28
CA ARG A 75 1.65 4.99 -0.74
C ARG A 75 2.44 4.90 -2.03
N THR A 76 3.76 4.71 -1.94
CA THR A 76 4.60 4.52 -3.13
C THR A 76 4.23 3.25 -3.87
N ALA A 77 3.97 2.15 -3.15
CA ALA A 77 3.45 0.91 -3.73
C ALA A 77 2.09 1.13 -4.41
N LEU A 78 1.16 1.84 -3.77
CA LEU A 78 -0.16 2.14 -4.35
C LEU A 78 -0.05 2.97 -5.63
N ARG A 79 0.79 4.02 -5.65
CA ARG A 79 1.06 4.81 -6.88
C ARG A 79 1.61 3.93 -7.99
N HIS A 80 2.53 3.01 -7.66
CA HIS A 80 3.10 2.09 -8.64
C HIS A 80 2.03 1.14 -9.21
N ALA A 81 1.17 0.56 -8.38
CA ALA A 81 0.04 -0.26 -8.84
C ALA A 81 -0.91 0.51 -9.77
N LEU A 82 -1.25 1.76 -9.43
CA LEU A 82 -2.06 2.65 -10.26
C LEU A 82 -1.40 2.97 -11.61
N ALA A 83 -0.10 3.25 -11.61
CA ALA A 83 0.66 3.53 -12.82
C ALA A 83 0.71 2.31 -13.76
N LEU A 84 0.77 1.10 -13.22
CA LEU A 84 0.68 -0.15 -13.96
C LEU A 84 -0.75 -0.53 -14.36
N ARG A 85 -1.77 0.22 -13.90
CA ARG A 85 -3.19 -0.13 -14.01
C ARG A 85 -3.50 -1.52 -13.44
N ASP A 86 -2.76 -1.93 -12.41
CA ASP A 86 -2.95 -3.20 -11.71
C ASP A 86 -4.07 -3.06 -10.67
N GLU A 87 -5.30 -3.28 -11.14
CA GLU A 87 -6.53 -3.10 -10.35
C GLU A 87 -6.52 -3.89 -9.05
N GLN A 88 -6.08 -5.15 -9.10
CA GLN A 88 -6.15 -6.05 -7.95
C GLN A 88 -5.18 -5.62 -6.85
N GLU A 89 -3.95 -5.27 -7.21
CA GLU A 89 -2.96 -4.76 -6.25
C GLU A 89 -3.40 -3.44 -5.62
N ALA A 90 -3.90 -2.52 -6.44
CA ALA A 90 -4.37 -1.22 -5.97
C ALA A 90 -5.59 -1.34 -5.04
N LEU A 91 -6.55 -2.22 -5.37
CA LEU A 91 -7.70 -2.55 -4.53
C LEU A 91 -7.27 -3.15 -3.19
N LEU A 92 -6.35 -4.11 -3.19
CA LEU A 92 -5.89 -4.75 -1.96
C LEU A 92 -5.24 -3.76 -1.00
N ILE A 93 -4.33 -2.92 -1.49
CA ILE A 93 -3.67 -1.91 -0.67
C ILE A 93 -4.70 -0.93 -0.12
N THR A 94 -5.61 -0.44 -0.97
CA THR A 94 -6.62 0.54 -0.59
C THR A 94 -7.55 -0.01 0.48
N LEU A 95 -8.12 -1.21 0.28
CA LEU A 95 -9.01 -1.86 1.26
C LEU A 95 -8.30 -2.15 2.57
N SER A 96 -7.01 -2.50 2.53
CA SER A 96 -6.20 -2.74 3.72
C SER A 96 -5.94 -1.45 4.54
N LEU A 97 -5.98 -0.28 3.90
CA LEU A 97 -5.74 1.02 4.54
C LEU A 97 -7.01 1.74 4.99
N VAL A 98 -8.20 1.35 4.52
CA VAL A 98 -9.47 2.04 4.84
C VAL A 98 -9.64 2.27 6.34
N TRP A 99 -9.36 1.25 7.15
CA TRP A 99 -9.54 1.35 8.59
C TRP A 99 -8.51 2.23 9.27
N TYR A 100 -7.26 2.16 8.82
CA TYR A 100 -6.20 3.06 9.27
C TYR A 100 -6.55 4.53 8.95
N TRP A 101 -7.01 4.81 7.73
CA TRP A 101 -7.44 6.16 7.34
C TRP A 101 -8.59 6.67 8.21
N GLN A 102 -9.56 5.81 8.55
CA GLN A 102 -10.66 6.18 9.43
C GLN A 102 -10.18 6.52 10.85
N MET A 103 -9.26 5.73 11.42
CA MET A 103 -8.67 5.99 12.74
C MET A 103 -7.86 7.30 12.79
N ARG A 104 -7.20 7.65 11.69
CA ARG A 104 -6.35 8.84 11.57
C ARG A 104 -7.05 10.07 11.00
N ASP A 105 -8.36 9.98 10.77
CA ASP A 105 -9.21 11.02 10.16
C ASP A 105 -8.73 11.49 8.76
N LEU A 106 -8.09 10.60 8.00
CA LEU A 106 -7.52 10.87 6.67
C LEU A 106 -8.56 10.75 5.54
N ARG A 107 -9.76 11.32 5.75
CA ARG A 107 -10.93 11.10 4.87
C ARG A 107 -10.74 11.60 3.44
N ILE A 108 -10.04 12.73 3.28
CA ILE A 108 -9.78 13.30 1.95
C ILE A 108 -8.82 12.39 1.17
N GLU A 109 -7.76 11.92 1.83
CA GLU A 109 -6.80 11.02 1.22
C GLU A 109 -7.44 9.68 0.84
N ALA A 110 -8.23 9.09 1.74
CA ALA A 110 -9.01 7.89 1.45
C ALA A 110 -9.92 8.06 0.23
N ARG A 111 -10.64 9.20 0.14
CA ARG A 111 -11.51 9.49 -1.01
C ARG A 111 -10.73 9.58 -2.31
N ASN A 112 -9.58 10.25 -2.31
CA ASN A 112 -8.76 10.41 -3.51
C ASN A 112 -8.25 9.06 -4.00
N TRP A 113 -7.68 8.25 -3.11
CA TRP A 113 -7.20 6.91 -3.45
C TRP A 113 -8.32 6.01 -3.96
N CYS A 114 -9.47 5.96 -3.26
CA CYS A 114 -10.61 5.18 -3.72
C CYS A 114 -11.08 5.64 -5.11
N SER A 115 -11.10 6.94 -5.39
CA SER A 115 -11.51 7.47 -6.71
C SER A 115 -10.53 7.07 -7.82
N GLU A 116 -9.22 7.14 -7.56
CA GLU A 116 -8.19 6.72 -8.53
C GLU A 116 -8.26 5.21 -8.82
N VAL A 117 -8.47 4.39 -7.78
CA VAL A 117 -8.60 2.94 -7.93
C VAL A 117 -9.91 2.55 -8.63
N MET A 118 -11.03 3.18 -8.30
CA MET A 118 -12.31 2.95 -9.00
C MET A 118 -12.22 3.31 -10.49
N ALA A 119 -11.38 4.26 -10.88
CA ALA A 119 -11.15 4.61 -12.28
C ALA A 119 -10.30 3.57 -13.05
N LEU A 120 -9.81 2.52 -12.39
CA LEU A 120 -9.14 1.39 -13.06
C LEU A 120 -10.15 0.45 -13.75
N ALA A 121 -11.33 0.29 -13.17
CA ALA A 121 -12.37 -0.62 -13.62
C ALA A 121 -13.59 0.12 -14.20
N PRO A 122 -14.39 -0.53 -15.07
CA PRO A 122 -15.70 -0.01 -15.44
C PRO A 122 -16.58 0.15 -14.20
N ASP A 123 -17.40 1.21 -14.17
CA ASP A 123 -18.36 1.42 -13.09
C ASP A 123 -19.35 0.23 -13.04
N PRO A 124 -19.37 -0.57 -11.95
CA PRO A 124 -20.23 -1.74 -11.83
C PRO A 124 -21.72 -1.39 -11.79
N PHE A 125 -22.08 -0.12 -11.59
CA PHE A 125 -23.45 0.39 -11.60
C PHE A 125 -23.89 0.93 -12.96
N THR A 126 -23.00 0.94 -13.97
CA THR A 126 -23.41 1.23 -15.34
C THR A 126 -24.25 0.10 -15.91
N GLU A 127 -25.35 0.42 -16.59
CA GLU A 127 -26.23 -0.58 -17.18
C GLU A 127 -25.52 -1.44 -18.24
N PRO A 128 -25.81 -2.76 -18.31
CA PRO A 128 -26.78 -3.50 -17.49
C PRO A 128 -26.22 -3.87 -16.11
N ILE A 129 -26.96 -3.50 -15.05
CA ILE A 129 -26.58 -3.79 -13.66
C ILE A 129 -26.54 -5.30 -13.44
N ARG A 130 -25.38 -5.80 -12.99
CA ARG A 130 -25.22 -7.20 -12.60
C ARG A 130 -25.40 -7.32 -11.08
N PRO A 131 -26.31 -8.17 -10.59
CA PRO A 131 -26.43 -8.43 -9.16
C PRO A 131 -25.09 -8.89 -8.59
N ALA A 132 -24.68 -8.30 -7.47
CA ALA A 132 -23.47 -8.72 -6.77
C ALA A 132 -23.61 -10.17 -6.32
N VAL A 133 -22.58 -10.98 -6.61
CA VAL A 133 -22.51 -12.36 -6.12
C VAL A 133 -22.13 -12.29 -4.63
N PRO A 134 -22.77 -13.09 -3.75
CA PRO A 134 -22.37 -13.15 -2.34
C PRO A 134 -20.88 -13.48 -2.20
N LEU A 135 -20.15 -12.63 -1.48
CA LEU A 135 -18.75 -12.86 -1.12
C LEU A 135 -18.71 -13.45 0.29
N TRP A 136 -18.16 -14.65 0.41
CA TRP A 136 -18.02 -15.35 1.70
C TRP A 136 -16.64 -15.15 2.33
N GLU A 137 -15.69 -14.64 1.55
CA GLU A 137 -14.34 -14.28 1.95
C GLU A 137 -14.13 -12.78 1.68
N ARG A 138 -13.33 -12.11 2.50
CA ARG A 138 -12.94 -10.73 2.22
C ARG A 138 -11.97 -10.73 1.06
N CYS A 139 -12.03 -9.69 0.24
CA CYS A 139 -11.08 -9.50 -0.85
C CYS A 139 -9.61 -9.48 -0.37
N THR A 140 -9.37 -9.15 0.91
CA THR A 140 -8.05 -9.12 1.57
C THR A 140 -7.59 -10.46 2.16
N ASP A 141 -8.44 -11.49 2.18
CA ASP A 141 -8.13 -12.76 2.85
C ASP A 141 -7.06 -13.56 2.09
N ALA A 142 -7.01 -13.43 0.75
CA ALA A 142 -5.99 -14.05 -0.08
C ALA A 142 -5.33 -13.02 -1.02
N PRO A 143 -3.98 -12.97 -1.10
CA PRO A 143 -3.30 -12.17 -2.12
C PRO A 143 -3.50 -12.73 -3.54
N PRO A 144 -3.43 -11.90 -4.61
CA PRO A 144 -3.37 -12.41 -5.97
C PRO A 144 -2.17 -13.33 -6.14
N ARG A 145 -2.37 -14.38 -6.92
CA ARG A 145 -1.30 -15.30 -7.35
C ARG A 145 -0.38 -14.63 -8.36
#